data_AF-A0A091LRC8-F1
#
_entry.id   AF-A0A091LRC8-F1
#
_cell.length_a   1.000
_cell.length_b   1.000
_cell.length_c   1.000
_cell.angle_alpha   90.00
_cell.angle_beta   90.00
_cell.angle_gamma   90.00
#
_symmetry.space_group_name_H-M   'P 1'
#
loop_
_entity.id
_entity.type
_entity.pdbx_description
1 polymer ?
#
loop_
_entity_poly.entity_id
_entity_poly.type
_entity_poly.pdbx_seq_one_letter_code
_entity_poly.pdbx_strand_id
1 'polypeptide(L)'
;IDKDVLDTQVKDRKIQEAAEKARNEELANEMKQNDKIMCMLEERQKNDIRNINKAISEFQKNFQKPETRREFDLSDPQALKKDRPARLSDSDPRCTVSGLQKFMGEDLNYDQRMKFQKEQLREWSLQQQRDWKNALANQKFADDLYDKNRIELDQKTMAQQRKEEENRRAVCAATKDFNRTQAAELAERKKLEKYQKMKDDMDEISSLLRGDLLSENPEQAVSSFGRHRVITDRWKGMNQDQLMAIRYTQQQQVLEKLRLKEEERRKDAEWDRQSIQAARAQLLLERHQQRQNRERRRALDNLNAELSQEQKSKNIYLKEEAYSNFPTDQYYAQFNTTSR
;
A
#
# COMPACT_ATOMS: atom_id res chain seq x y z
N ILE A 1 136.41 -19.11 -184.14
CA ILE A 1 135.41 -19.21 -183.05
C ILE A 1 134.52 -20.39 -183.42
N ASP A 2 134.52 -21.43 -182.59
CA ASP A 2 133.88 -22.72 -182.90
C ASP A 2 132.44 -22.75 -182.35
N LYS A 3 131.46 -22.69 -183.24
CA LYS A 3 130.06 -22.31 -182.92
C LYS A 3 129.21 -23.52 -182.47
N ASP A 4 129.56 -24.71 -182.93
CA ASP A 4 128.73 -25.91 -182.76
C ASP A 4 128.82 -26.51 -181.33
N VAL A 5 129.96 -26.33 -180.65
CA VAL A 5 130.15 -26.77 -179.25
C VAL A 5 129.38 -25.88 -178.26
N LEU A 6 129.22 -24.59 -178.60
CA LEU A 6 128.44 -23.66 -177.77
C LEU A 6 126.94 -23.97 -177.85
N ASP A 7 126.43 -24.38 -179.01
CA ASP A 7 125.01 -24.70 -179.17
C ASP A 7 124.60 -25.99 -178.43
N THR A 8 125.47 -26.99 -178.31
CA THR A 8 125.23 -28.18 -177.48
C THR A 8 125.26 -27.87 -175.98
N GLN A 9 126.21 -27.05 -175.51
CA GLN A 9 126.24 -26.61 -174.12
C GLN A 9 124.99 -25.79 -173.72
N VAL A 10 124.48 -24.96 -174.64
CA VAL A 10 123.22 -24.22 -174.42
C VAL A 10 122.02 -25.17 -174.34
N LYS A 11 121.99 -26.26 -175.13
CA LYS A 11 120.92 -27.26 -175.05
C LYS A 11 120.95 -28.06 -173.75
N ASP A 12 122.11 -28.52 -173.30
CA ASP A 12 122.23 -29.26 -172.03
C ASP A 12 121.89 -28.39 -170.82
N ARG A 13 122.32 -27.12 -170.83
CA ARG A 13 121.93 -26.16 -169.80
C ARG A 13 120.41 -25.93 -169.78
N LYS A 14 119.76 -25.86 -170.95
CA LYS A 14 118.28 -25.77 -171.02
C LYS A 14 117.59 -27.02 -170.48
N ILE A 15 118.17 -28.21 -170.67
CA ILE A 15 117.61 -29.47 -170.13
C ILE A 15 117.78 -29.51 -168.60
N GLN A 16 118.94 -29.10 -168.06
CA GLN A 16 119.15 -28.97 -166.62
C GLN A 16 118.22 -27.94 -165.98
N GLU A 17 118.08 -26.75 -166.59
CA GLU A 17 117.14 -25.72 -166.14
C GLU A 17 115.70 -26.24 -166.16
N ALA A 18 115.31 -27.05 -167.16
CA ALA A 18 113.98 -27.66 -167.21
C ALA A 18 113.77 -28.74 -166.12
N ALA A 19 114.78 -29.56 -165.83
CA ALA A 19 114.71 -30.59 -164.79
C ALA A 19 114.69 -29.99 -163.37
N GLU A 20 115.47 -28.94 -163.12
CA GLU A 20 115.40 -28.16 -161.86
C GLU A 20 114.05 -27.47 -161.73
N LYS A 21 113.52 -26.91 -162.82
CA LYS A 21 112.19 -26.31 -162.83
C LYS A 21 111.10 -27.35 -162.50
N ALA A 22 111.18 -28.56 -163.04
CA ALA A 22 110.24 -29.64 -162.73
C ALA A 22 110.33 -30.08 -161.26
N ARG A 23 111.53 -30.22 -160.68
CA ARG A 23 111.70 -30.52 -159.25
C ARG A 23 111.17 -29.40 -158.35
N ASN A 24 111.44 -28.14 -158.72
CA ASN A 24 110.92 -26.99 -157.99
C ASN A 24 109.38 -26.92 -158.07
N GLU A 25 108.79 -27.31 -159.20
CA GLU A 25 107.33 -27.42 -159.35
C GLU A 25 106.75 -28.55 -158.49
N GLU A 26 107.41 -29.69 -158.38
CA GLU A 26 107.00 -30.81 -157.51
C GLU A 26 107.05 -30.41 -156.02
N LEU A 27 108.16 -29.83 -155.56
CA LEU A 27 108.29 -29.29 -154.20
C LEU A 27 107.27 -28.19 -153.92
N ALA A 28 107.00 -27.30 -154.87
CA ALA A 28 105.97 -26.27 -154.74
C ALA A 28 104.56 -26.89 -154.64
N ASN A 29 104.31 -28.01 -155.32
CA ASN A 29 103.05 -28.74 -155.22
C ASN A 29 102.90 -29.46 -153.88
N GLU A 30 103.97 -30.06 -153.34
CA GLU A 30 103.98 -30.63 -151.98
C GLU A 30 103.75 -29.57 -150.91
N MET A 31 104.40 -28.40 -151.01
CA MET A 31 104.14 -27.27 -150.11
C MET A 31 102.66 -26.84 -150.13
N LYS A 32 102.06 -26.72 -151.32
CA LYS A 32 100.62 -26.42 -151.45
C LYS A 32 99.73 -27.49 -150.81
N GLN A 33 100.10 -28.77 -150.92
CA GLN A 33 99.37 -29.85 -150.26
C GLN A 33 99.50 -29.77 -148.74
N ASN A 34 100.70 -29.54 -148.22
CA ASN A 34 100.95 -29.39 -146.78
C ASN A 34 100.24 -28.17 -146.19
N ASP A 35 100.25 -27.02 -146.86
CA ASP A 35 99.49 -25.83 -146.45
C ASP A 35 97.99 -26.12 -146.39
N LYS A 36 97.46 -26.84 -147.39
CA LYS A 36 96.05 -27.26 -147.40
C LYS A 36 95.72 -28.18 -146.23
N ILE A 37 96.59 -29.14 -145.90
CA ILE A 37 96.45 -30.03 -144.74
C ILE A 37 96.49 -29.22 -143.45
N MET A 38 97.42 -28.26 -143.33
CA MET A 38 97.54 -27.40 -142.15
C MET A 38 96.28 -26.56 -141.93
N CYS A 39 95.73 -25.94 -142.98
CA CYS A 39 94.46 -25.20 -142.88
C CYS A 39 93.30 -26.09 -142.42
N MET A 40 93.18 -27.32 -142.95
CA MET A 40 92.15 -28.27 -142.51
C MET A 40 92.32 -28.68 -141.04
N LEU A 41 93.56 -28.89 -140.58
CA LEU A 41 93.84 -29.22 -139.17
C LEU A 41 93.53 -28.03 -138.25
N GLU A 42 93.85 -26.81 -138.67
CA GLU A 42 93.53 -25.59 -137.92
C GLU A 42 92.01 -25.37 -137.80
N GLU A 43 91.25 -25.60 -138.89
CA GLU A 43 89.79 -25.55 -138.86
C GLU A 43 89.20 -26.61 -137.93
N ARG A 44 89.74 -27.84 -137.95
CA ARG A 44 89.34 -28.90 -137.03
C ARG A 44 89.60 -28.51 -135.58
N GLN A 45 90.79 -27.99 -135.28
CA GLN A 45 91.13 -27.52 -133.94
C GLN A 45 90.22 -26.37 -133.48
N LYS A 46 89.92 -25.41 -134.36
CA LYS A 46 88.97 -24.31 -134.08
C LYS A 46 87.57 -24.86 -133.76
N ASN A 47 87.11 -25.87 -134.50
CA ASN A 47 85.82 -26.52 -134.25
C ASN A 47 85.80 -27.30 -132.93
N ASP A 48 86.88 -28.03 -132.60
CA ASP A 48 86.99 -28.77 -131.34
C ASP A 48 87.00 -27.80 -130.14
N ILE A 49 87.72 -26.69 -130.22
CA ILE A 49 87.71 -25.63 -129.18
C ILE A 49 86.29 -25.06 -129.01
N ARG A 50 85.59 -24.78 -130.11
CA ARG A 50 84.20 -24.30 -130.06
C ARG A 50 83.28 -25.33 -129.40
N ASN A 51 83.42 -26.60 -129.75
CA ASN A 51 82.61 -27.69 -129.18
C ASN A 51 82.84 -27.86 -127.68
N ILE A 52 84.10 -27.81 -127.23
CA ILE A 52 84.45 -27.89 -125.80
C ILE A 52 83.86 -26.69 -125.04
N ASN A 53 84.04 -25.47 -125.55
CA ASN A 53 83.50 -24.27 -124.91
C ASN A 53 81.96 -24.29 -124.86
N LYS A 54 81.31 -24.84 -125.88
CA LYS A 54 79.86 -25.05 -125.91
C LYS A 54 79.44 -26.05 -124.83
N ALA A 55 80.12 -27.20 -124.73
CA ALA A 55 79.84 -28.21 -123.71
C ALA A 55 80.06 -27.69 -122.28
N ILE A 56 81.12 -26.92 -122.04
CA ILE A 56 81.37 -26.25 -120.74
C ILE A 56 80.24 -25.27 -120.43
N SER A 57 79.86 -24.43 -121.39
CA SER A 57 78.78 -23.45 -121.21
C SER A 57 77.44 -24.14 -120.92
N GLU A 58 77.14 -25.24 -121.62
CA GLU A 58 75.95 -26.07 -121.36
C GLU A 58 75.99 -26.71 -119.98
N PHE A 59 77.15 -27.24 -119.56
CA PHE A 59 77.33 -27.82 -118.24
C PHE A 59 77.13 -26.77 -117.13
N GLN A 60 77.75 -25.60 -117.25
CA GLN A 60 77.60 -24.49 -116.31
C GLN A 60 76.14 -24.04 -116.22
N LYS A 61 75.48 -23.86 -117.38
CA LYS A 61 74.06 -23.47 -117.45
C LYS A 61 73.12 -24.50 -116.81
N ASN A 62 73.42 -25.78 -116.95
CA ASN A 62 72.52 -26.84 -116.48
C ASN A 62 72.78 -27.23 -115.02
N PHE A 63 74.04 -27.25 -114.59
CA PHE A 63 74.44 -27.85 -113.30
C PHE A 63 75.11 -26.87 -112.31
N GLN A 64 75.45 -25.64 -112.73
CA GLN A 64 76.08 -24.64 -111.85
C GLN A 64 75.20 -23.41 -111.66
N LYS A 65 73.88 -23.60 -111.67
CA LYS A 65 72.95 -22.51 -111.40
C LYS A 65 73.05 -22.05 -109.93
N PRO A 66 72.82 -20.76 -109.63
CA PRO A 66 72.81 -20.28 -108.25
C PRO A 66 71.82 -21.02 -107.36
N GLU A 67 70.67 -21.42 -107.89
CA GLU A 67 69.59 -22.09 -107.14
C GLU A 67 69.97 -23.51 -106.69
N THR A 68 70.95 -24.14 -107.35
CA THR A 68 71.41 -25.51 -107.02
C THR A 68 72.54 -25.53 -105.98
N ARG A 69 72.92 -24.37 -105.44
CA ARG A 69 73.93 -24.26 -104.38
C ARG A 69 73.36 -24.80 -103.06
N ARG A 70 74.23 -25.37 -102.22
CA ARG A 70 73.85 -25.93 -100.91
C ARG A 70 73.30 -24.85 -99.97
N GLU A 71 73.85 -23.65 -100.06
CA GLU A 71 73.54 -22.47 -99.24
C GLU A 71 72.58 -21.48 -99.92
N PHE A 72 71.89 -21.91 -100.98
CA PHE A 72 70.94 -21.03 -101.67
C PHE A 72 69.77 -20.63 -100.78
N ASP A 73 69.34 -21.49 -99.87
CA ASP A 73 68.31 -21.19 -98.85
C ASP A 73 68.65 -19.96 -97.99
N LEU A 74 69.94 -19.78 -97.67
CA LEU A 74 70.44 -18.61 -96.94
C LEU A 74 70.60 -17.36 -97.82
N SER A 75 70.86 -17.55 -99.11
CA SER A 75 71.16 -16.47 -100.07
C SER A 75 69.97 -16.10 -100.97
N ASP A 76 68.83 -16.77 -100.81
CA ASP A 76 67.64 -16.58 -101.62
C ASP A 76 67.07 -15.16 -101.41
N PRO A 77 67.01 -14.31 -102.44
CA PRO A 77 66.43 -12.97 -102.33
C PRO A 77 64.96 -12.96 -101.86
N GLN A 78 64.25 -14.09 -102.00
CA GLN A 78 62.86 -14.25 -101.57
C GLN A 78 62.69 -14.97 -100.23
N ALA A 79 63.77 -15.27 -99.50
CA ALA A 79 63.72 -16.03 -98.24
C ALA A 79 62.69 -15.44 -97.24
N LEU A 80 62.70 -14.12 -97.03
CA LEU A 80 61.77 -13.44 -96.12
C LEU A 80 60.29 -13.53 -96.53
N LYS A 81 60.00 -13.75 -97.83
CA LYS A 81 58.63 -13.92 -98.32
C LYS A 81 58.14 -15.36 -98.18
N LYS A 82 59.06 -16.32 -98.23
CA LYS A 82 58.79 -17.76 -98.08
C LYS A 82 58.72 -18.16 -96.60
N ASP A 83 59.39 -17.42 -95.73
CA ASP A 83 59.41 -17.68 -94.29
C ASP A 83 58.04 -17.43 -93.64
N ARG A 84 57.77 -18.16 -92.56
CA ARG A 84 56.51 -18.06 -91.81
C ARG A 84 56.72 -17.17 -90.59
N PRO A 85 55.70 -16.39 -90.18
CA PRO A 85 55.73 -15.69 -88.91
C PRO A 85 56.08 -16.63 -87.75
N ALA A 86 56.83 -16.09 -86.78
CA ALA A 86 57.31 -16.83 -85.61
C ALA A 86 56.16 -17.42 -84.75
N ARG A 87 54.98 -16.78 -84.77
CA ARG A 87 53.72 -17.23 -84.17
C ARG A 87 52.58 -16.98 -85.16
N LEU A 88 51.84 -18.03 -85.52
CA LEU A 88 50.70 -17.91 -86.45
C LEU A 88 49.36 -17.73 -85.73
N SER A 89 49.22 -18.32 -84.55
CA SER A 89 48.01 -18.22 -83.72
C SER A 89 48.37 -18.41 -82.25
N ASP A 90 47.43 -18.11 -81.35
CA ASP A 90 47.63 -18.32 -79.91
C ASP A 90 47.73 -19.80 -79.53
N SER A 91 47.23 -20.69 -80.38
CA SER A 91 47.28 -22.14 -80.20
C SER A 91 48.31 -22.82 -81.12
N ASP A 92 49.28 -22.06 -81.64
CA ASP A 92 50.34 -22.60 -82.50
C ASP A 92 51.20 -23.62 -81.72
N PRO A 93 51.19 -24.91 -82.09
CA PRO A 93 51.92 -25.95 -81.36
C PRO A 93 53.44 -25.80 -81.47
N ARG A 94 53.95 -24.98 -82.41
CA ARG A 94 55.39 -24.68 -82.54
C ARG A 94 55.89 -23.72 -81.45
N CYS A 95 54.99 -22.95 -80.84
CA CYS A 95 55.31 -21.99 -79.78
C CYS A 95 55.43 -22.71 -78.44
N THR A 96 56.53 -23.45 -78.26
CA THR A 96 56.88 -24.06 -76.96
C THR A 96 57.41 -23.02 -75.97
N VAL A 97 57.48 -23.39 -74.69
CA VAL A 97 57.96 -22.51 -73.61
C VAL A 97 59.39 -22.00 -73.85
N SER A 98 60.26 -22.82 -74.44
CA SER A 98 61.65 -22.42 -74.76
C SER A 98 61.76 -21.41 -75.90
N GLY A 99 60.75 -21.33 -76.78
CA GLY A 99 60.74 -20.44 -77.92
C GLY A 99 60.45 -18.97 -77.58
N LEU A 100 59.99 -18.67 -76.36
CA LEU A 100 59.71 -17.31 -75.86
C LEU A 100 58.73 -16.49 -76.75
N GLN A 101 57.96 -17.14 -77.62
CA GLN A 101 56.96 -16.48 -78.49
C GLN A 101 55.57 -16.38 -77.86
N LYS A 102 55.32 -17.09 -76.76
CA LYS A 102 54.05 -17.10 -76.02
C LYS A 102 54.31 -17.14 -74.53
N PHE A 103 53.75 -16.18 -73.79
CA PHE A 103 53.86 -16.10 -72.34
C PHE A 103 52.51 -16.36 -71.68
N MET A 104 52.48 -17.19 -70.64
CA MET A 104 51.24 -17.51 -69.92
C MET A 104 50.67 -16.33 -69.12
N GLY A 105 51.48 -15.28 -68.87
CA GLY A 105 51.03 -14.05 -68.22
C GLY A 105 50.28 -13.10 -69.18
N GLU A 106 50.34 -13.34 -70.49
CA GLU A 106 49.56 -12.58 -71.47
C GLU A 106 48.09 -13.00 -71.36
N ASP A 107 47.27 -12.12 -70.77
CA ASP A 107 45.84 -12.36 -70.61
C ASP A 107 45.04 -11.76 -71.77
N LEU A 108 44.82 -12.58 -72.79
CA LEU A 108 43.98 -12.22 -73.95
C LEU A 108 42.50 -12.03 -73.57
N ASN A 109 42.06 -12.57 -72.42
CA ASN A 109 40.68 -12.50 -71.94
C ASN A 109 40.47 -11.40 -70.90
N TYR A 110 41.43 -10.49 -70.73
CA TYR A 110 41.39 -9.42 -69.74
C TYR A 110 40.07 -8.64 -69.80
N ASP A 111 39.65 -8.21 -70.99
CA ASP A 111 38.43 -7.41 -71.16
C ASP A 111 37.16 -8.18 -70.77
N GLN A 112 37.09 -9.47 -71.12
CA GLN A 112 35.97 -10.32 -70.75
C GLN A 112 35.92 -10.52 -69.23
N ARG A 113 37.07 -10.83 -68.60
CA ARG A 113 37.18 -10.96 -67.15
C ARG A 113 36.75 -9.67 -66.44
N MET A 114 37.22 -8.52 -66.92
CA MET A 114 36.85 -7.21 -66.37
C MET A 114 35.35 -6.93 -66.51
N LYS A 115 34.72 -7.33 -67.63
CA LYS A 115 33.28 -7.22 -67.81
C LYS A 115 32.52 -8.06 -66.78
N PHE A 116 32.88 -9.33 -66.61
CA PHE A 116 32.25 -10.21 -65.61
C PHE A 116 32.42 -9.69 -64.19
N GLN A 117 33.61 -9.21 -63.83
CA GLN A 117 33.87 -8.63 -62.50
C GLN A 117 33.00 -7.38 -62.24
N LYS A 118 32.86 -6.50 -63.25
CA LYS A 118 31.99 -5.32 -63.15
C LYS A 118 30.51 -5.71 -63.01
N GLU A 119 30.06 -6.72 -63.74
CA GLU A 119 28.70 -7.25 -63.63
C GLU A 119 28.44 -7.86 -62.24
N GLN A 120 29.36 -8.67 -61.72
CA GLN A 120 29.26 -9.23 -60.37
C GLN A 120 29.20 -8.12 -59.30
N LEU A 121 30.09 -7.13 -59.38
CA LEU A 121 30.10 -6.01 -58.43
C LEU A 121 28.82 -5.19 -58.49
N ARG A 122 28.27 -4.97 -59.69
CA ARG A 122 26.98 -4.30 -59.89
C ARG A 122 25.85 -5.07 -59.23
N GLU A 123 25.74 -6.38 -59.47
CA GLU A 123 24.68 -7.20 -58.89
C GLU A 123 24.78 -7.26 -57.36
N TRP A 124 25.99 -7.40 -56.80
CA TRP A 124 26.19 -7.36 -55.34
C TRP A 124 25.81 -6.01 -54.74
N SER A 125 26.16 -4.90 -55.40
CA SER A 125 25.81 -3.56 -54.94
C SER A 125 24.29 -3.35 -54.96
N LEU A 126 23.62 -3.79 -56.02
CA LEU A 126 22.16 -3.72 -56.13
C LEU A 126 21.47 -4.58 -55.06
N GLN A 127 21.99 -5.77 -54.79
CA GLN A 127 21.47 -6.64 -53.74
C GLN A 127 21.61 -5.99 -52.35
N GLN A 128 22.80 -5.48 -52.01
CA GLN A 128 23.02 -4.78 -50.75
C GLN A 128 22.10 -3.55 -50.60
N GLN A 129 21.90 -2.78 -51.67
CA GLN A 129 20.96 -1.65 -51.64
C GLN A 129 19.52 -2.09 -51.40
N ARG A 130 19.08 -3.20 -52.01
CA ARG A 130 17.74 -3.77 -51.78
C ARG A 130 17.58 -4.25 -50.35
N ASP A 131 18.55 -5.00 -49.85
CA ASP A 131 18.52 -5.54 -48.48
C ASP A 131 18.52 -4.41 -47.45
N TRP A 132 19.33 -3.38 -47.65
CA TRP A 132 19.34 -2.19 -46.80
C TRP A 132 17.99 -1.44 -46.82
N LYS A 133 17.40 -1.24 -48.00
CA LYS A 133 16.07 -0.61 -48.12
C LYS A 133 14.98 -1.44 -47.44
N ASN A 134 15.02 -2.77 -47.58
CA ASN A 134 14.08 -3.68 -46.94
C ASN A 134 14.24 -3.66 -45.42
N ALA A 135 15.48 -3.69 -44.92
CA ALA A 135 15.76 -3.60 -43.49
C ALA A 135 15.27 -2.27 -42.90
N LEU A 136 15.50 -1.16 -43.59
CA LEU A 136 15.00 0.17 -43.19
C LEU A 136 13.47 0.22 -43.20
N ALA A 137 12.81 -0.37 -44.20
CA ALA A 137 11.35 -0.44 -44.25
C ALA A 137 10.78 -1.28 -43.10
N ASN A 138 11.40 -2.43 -42.80
CA ASN A 138 11.02 -3.27 -41.68
C ASN A 138 11.20 -2.56 -40.34
N GLN A 139 12.30 -1.83 -40.17
CA GLN A 139 12.54 -1.02 -38.98
C GLN A 139 11.47 0.05 -38.80
N LYS A 140 11.19 0.85 -39.84
CA LYS A 140 10.14 1.87 -39.80
C LYS A 140 8.77 1.28 -39.47
N PHE A 141 8.43 0.14 -40.06
CA PHE A 141 7.18 -0.55 -39.77
C PHE A 141 7.10 -1.02 -38.30
N ALA A 142 8.20 -1.54 -37.76
CA ALA A 142 8.27 -1.95 -36.36
C ALA A 142 8.15 -0.74 -35.42
N ASP A 143 8.82 0.37 -35.72
CA ASP A 143 8.75 1.61 -34.97
C ASP A 143 7.33 2.20 -34.99
N ASP A 144 6.68 2.25 -36.17
CA ASP A 144 5.29 2.70 -36.32
C ASP A 144 4.31 1.83 -35.51
N LEU A 145 4.52 0.51 -35.49
CA LEU A 145 3.70 -0.42 -34.71
C LEU A 145 3.91 -0.20 -33.21
N TYR A 146 5.16 0.00 -32.79
CA TYR A 146 5.49 0.32 -31.40
C TYR A 146 4.82 1.62 -30.94
N ASP A 147 4.89 2.68 -31.76
CA ASP A 147 4.26 3.96 -31.45
C ASP A 147 2.74 3.86 -31.36
N LYS A 148 2.09 3.11 -32.28
CA LYS A 148 0.65 2.82 -32.20
C LYS A 148 0.28 2.10 -30.91
N ASN A 149 1.02 1.06 -30.55
CA ASN A 149 0.80 0.31 -29.31
C ASN A 149 0.99 1.20 -28.07
N ARG A 150 2.02 2.07 -28.07
CA ARG A 150 2.26 3.02 -26.98
C ARG A 150 1.10 3.99 -26.81
N ILE A 151 0.59 4.56 -27.91
CA ILE A 151 -0.57 5.47 -27.88
C ILE A 151 -1.82 4.75 -27.38
N GLU A 152 -2.06 3.51 -27.83
CA GLU A 152 -3.21 2.72 -27.39
C GLU A 152 -3.15 2.41 -25.88
N LEU A 153 -1.97 2.06 -25.36
CA LEU A 153 -1.75 1.82 -23.94
C LEU A 153 -1.99 3.08 -23.10
N ASP A 154 -1.51 4.23 -23.58
CA ASP A 154 -1.75 5.52 -22.91
C ASP A 154 -3.24 5.87 -22.88
N GLN A 155 -3.95 5.69 -24.00
CA GLN A 155 -5.40 5.88 -24.07
C GLN A 155 -6.16 4.95 -23.11
N LYS A 156 -5.78 3.67 -23.03
CA LYS A 156 -6.36 2.70 -22.09
C LYS A 156 -6.10 3.12 -20.64
N THR A 157 -4.90 3.59 -20.33
CA THR A 157 -4.52 4.07 -19.00
C THR A 157 -5.37 5.27 -18.60
N MET A 158 -5.49 6.27 -19.49
CA MET A 158 -6.32 7.44 -19.26
C MET A 158 -7.81 7.08 -19.10
N ALA A 159 -8.34 6.15 -19.89
CA ALA A 159 -9.71 5.67 -19.76
C ALA A 159 -9.94 4.95 -18.43
N GLN A 160 -8.97 4.13 -17.98
CA GLN A 160 -9.03 3.44 -16.70
C GLN A 160 -8.99 4.41 -15.53
N GLN A 161 -8.13 5.43 -15.59
CA GLN A 161 -8.04 6.46 -14.56
C GLN A 161 -9.37 7.24 -14.43
N ARG A 162 -10.00 7.62 -15.54
CA ARG A 162 -11.32 8.28 -15.51
C ARG A 162 -12.37 7.42 -14.83
N LYS A 163 -12.44 6.12 -15.18
CA LYS A 163 -13.37 5.17 -14.55
C LYS A 163 -13.10 5.02 -13.05
N GLU A 164 -11.83 5.00 -12.65
CA GLU A 164 -11.45 4.94 -11.24
C GLU A 164 -11.89 6.20 -10.49
N GLU A 165 -11.67 7.38 -11.07
CA GLU A 165 -12.11 8.65 -10.49
C GLU A 165 -13.64 8.72 -10.37
N GLU A 166 -14.38 8.30 -11.39
CA GLU A 166 -15.84 8.19 -11.36
C GLU A 166 -16.31 7.23 -10.26
N ASN A 167 -15.69 6.05 -10.15
CA ASN A 167 -16.00 5.09 -9.10
C ASN A 167 -15.71 5.66 -7.70
N ARG A 168 -14.57 6.32 -7.51
CA ARG A 168 -14.24 6.98 -6.23
C ARG A 168 -15.28 8.05 -5.88
N ARG A 169 -15.71 8.85 -6.84
CA ARG A 169 -16.77 9.86 -6.65
C ARG A 169 -18.10 9.19 -6.26
N ALA A 170 -18.48 8.11 -6.95
CA ALA A 170 -19.70 7.36 -6.65
C ALA A 170 -19.68 6.74 -5.24
N VAL A 171 -18.55 6.14 -4.84
CA VAL A 171 -18.37 5.57 -3.49
C VAL A 171 -18.45 6.67 -2.43
N CYS A 172 -17.79 7.80 -2.64
CA CYS A 172 -17.86 8.95 -1.73
C CYS A 172 -19.28 9.50 -1.60
N ALA A 173 -20.03 9.62 -2.70
CA ALA A 173 -21.42 10.05 -2.68
C ALA A 173 -22.31 9.07 -1.90
N ALA A 174 -22.20 7.77 -2.19
CA ALA A 174 -22.95 6.73 -1.47
C ALA A 174 -22.64 6.73 0.04
N THR A 175 -21.37 6.89 0.41
CA THR A 175 -20.94 6.96 1.82
C THR A 175 -21.49 8.21 2.51
N LYS A 176 -21.49 9.35 1.82
CA LYS A 176 -22.07 10.60 2.33
C LYS A 176 -23.57 10.44 2.58
N ASP A 177 -24.30 9.85 1.65
CA ASP A 177 -25.75 9.64 1.79
C ASP A 177 -26.07 8.63 2.89
N PHE A 178 -25.28 7.56 3.02
CA PHE A 178 -25.36 6.63 4.14
C PHE A 178 -25.12 7.34 5.49
N ASN A 179 -24.07 8.12 5.62
CA ASN A 179 -23.79 8.86 6.85
C ASN A 179 -24.89 9.88 7.18
N ARG A 180 -25.48 10.52 6.16
CA ARG A 180 -26.60 11.45 6.33
C ARG A 180 -27.86 10.74 6.83
N THR A 181 -28.19 9.59 6.26
CA THR A 181 -29.34 8.78 6.70
C THR A 181 -29.14 8.24 8.11
N GLN A 182 -27.94 7.74 8.42
CA GLN A 182 -27.59 7.29 9.77
C GLN A 182 -27.67 8.42 10.80
N ALA A 183 -27.19 9.62 10.47
CA ALA A 183 -27.29 10.78 11.35
C ALA A 183 -28.75 11.20 11.60
N ALA A 184 -29.61 11.13 10.59
CA ALA A 184 -31.04 11.40 10.72
C ALA A 184 -31.74 10.35 11.60
N GLU A 185 -31.45 9.06 11.39
CA GLU A 185 -31.98 7.97 12.21
C GLU A 185 -31.57 8.14 13.69
N LEU A 186 -30.29 8.43 13.95
CA LEU A 186 -29.81 8.69 15.31
C LEU A 186 -30.49 9.91 15.94
N ALA A 187 -30.77 10.96 15.17
CA ALA A 187 -31.49 12.13 15.66
C ALA A 187 -32.94 11.80 16.04
N GLU A 188 -33.65 11.03 15.22
CA GLU A 188 -35.00 10.55 15.53
C GLU A 188 -35.01 9.62 16.73
N ARG A 189 -34.05 8.70 16.84
CA ARG A 189 -33.93 7.83 18.02
C ARG A 189 -33.73 8.62 19.29
N LYS A 190 -32.85 9.64 19.29
CA LYS A 190 -32.64 10.53 20.43
C LYS A 190 -33.90 11.33 20.80
N LYS A 191 -34.70 11.76 19.82
CA LYS A 191 -35.98 12.43 20.09
C LYS A 191 -36.96 11.48 20.78
N LEU A 192 -37.06 10.23 20.30
CA LEU A 192 -37.91 9.20 20.91
C LEU A 192 -37.44 8.85 22.32
N GLU A 193 -36.14 8.64 22.52
CA GLU A 193 -35.55 8.41 23.85
C GLU A 193 -35.86 9.58 24.80
N LYS A 194 -35.72 10.83 24.33
CA LYS A 194 -36.06 12.01 25.14
C LYS A 194 -37.56 12.06 25.49
N TYR A 195 -38.43 11.73 24.54
CA TYR A 195 -39.87 11.69 24.77
C TYR A 195 -40.26 10.59 25.76
N GLN A 196 -39.69 9.39 25.60
CA GLN A 196 -39.87 8.28 26.56
C GLN A 196 -39.41 8.69 27.95
N LYS A 197 -38.21 9.26 28.06
CA LYS A 197 -37.69 9.73 29.35
C LYS A 197 -38.59 10.78 29.99
N MET A 198 -39.07 11.75 29.22
CA MET A 198 -40.03 12.75 29.71
C MET A 198 -41.34 12.10 30.19
N LYS A 199 -41.82 11.07 29.49
CA LYS A 199 -43.01 10.32 29.90
C LYS A 199 -42.74 9.55 31.20
N ASP A 200 -41.61 8.85 31.30
CA ASP A 200 -41.22 8.10 32.49
C ASP A 200 -41.05 9.04 33.69
N ASP A 201 -40.41 10.20 33.50
CA ASP A 201 -40.28 11.25 34.52
C ASP A 201 -41.66 11.75 34.98
N MET A 202 -42.60 11.97 34.05
CA MET A 202 -43.97 12.37 34.38
C MET A 202 -44.75 11.26 35.11
N ASP A 203 -44.58 10.01 34.68
CA ASP A 203 -45.19 8.86 35.31
C ASP A 203 -44.65 8.69 36.75
N GLU A 204 -43.34 8.86 36.96
CA GLU A 204 -42.70 8.90 38.27
C GLU A 204 -43.27 10.02 39.14
N ILE A 205 -43.30 11.27 38.66
CA ILE A 205 -43.89 12.40 39.38
C ILE A 205 -45.34 12.11 39.76
N SER A 206 -46.14 11.60 38.83
CA SER A 206 -47.55 11.28 39.08
C SER A 206 -47.72 10.14 40.10
N SER A 207 -46.79 9.18 40.12
CA SER A 207 -46.77 8.07 41.05
C SER A 207 -46.38 8.56 42.45
N LEU A 208 -45.36 9.42 42.55
CA LEU A 208 -44.95 10.03 43.82
C LEU A 208 -46.05 10.92 44.41
N LEU A 209 -46.70 11.75 43.59
CA LEU A 209 -47.80 12.61 44.02
C LEU A 209 -49.02 11.80 44.52
N ARG A 210 -49.33 10.68 43.86
CA ARG A 210 -50.38 9.74 44.30
C ARG A 210 -49.92 8.83 45.43
N GLY A 211 -48.62 8.74 45.67
CA GLY A 211 -48.03 7.91 46.69
C GLY A 211 -48.44 8.36 48.08
N ASP A 212 -48.55 7.41 48.98
CA ASP A 212 -49.03 7.65 50.34
C ASP A 212 -48.09 8.54 51.19
N LEU A 213 -46.82 8.68 50.78
CA LEU A 213 -45.84 9.53 51.46
C LEU A 213 -46.16 11.02 51.28
N LEU A 214 -46.35 11.49 50.03
CA LEU A 214 -46.62 12.90 49.73
C LEU A 214 -48.08 13.30 49.96
N SER A 215 -49.02 12.37 49.77
CA SER A 215 -50.44 12.60 50.07
C SER A 215 -50.79 12.50 51.56
N GLU A 216 -49.80 12.15 52.39
CA GLU A 216 -49.92 11.89 53.82
C GLU A 216 -51.10 10.99 54.21
N ASN A 217 -51.44 10.01 53.36
CA ASN A 217 -52.62 9.17 53.53
C ASN A 217 -52.73 8.59 54.97
N PRO A 218 -53.80 8.88 55.74
CA PRO A 218 -53.97 8.40 57.11
C PRO A 218 -54.17 6.88 57.20
N GLU A 219 -54.55 6.22 56.11
CA GLU A 219 -54.75 4.76 56.07
C GLU A 219 -53.43 3.98 56.26
N GLN A 220 -52.28 4.61 56.02
CA GLN A 220 -50.96 4.00 56.29
C GLN A 220 -50.76 3.59 57.75
N ALA A 221 -51.50 4.22 58.67
CA ALA A 221 -51.40 3.95 60.10
C ALA A 221 -52.20 2.70 60.51
N VAL A 222 -53.06 2.15 59.64
CA VAL A 222 -53.91 0.99 59.94
C VAL A 222 -53.06 -0.28 59.98
N SER A 223 -53.06 -0.97 61.12
CA SER A 223 -52.35 -2.24 61.26
C SER A 223 -53.08 -3.38 60.54
N SER A 224 -52.31 -4.23 59.85
CA SER A 224 -52.83 -5.48 59.26
C SER A 224 -53.39 -6.46 60.32
N PHE A 225 -52.95 -6.33 61.58
CA PHE A 225 -53.41 -7.17 62.70
C PHE A 225 -54.73 -6.69 63.34
N GLY A 226 -55.36 -5.64 62.81
CA GLY A 226 -56.72 -5.24 63.17
C GLY A 226 -56.91 -3.73 63.28
N ARG A 227 -58.14 -3.28 63.01
CA ARG A 227 -58.53 -1.85 62.93
C ARG A 227 -58.33 -1.03 64.21
N HIS A 228 -58.24 -1.69 65.36
CA HIS A 228 -58.03 -1.04 66.66
C HIS A 228 -56.55 -0.80 66.96
N ARG A 229 -55.63 -1.32 66.15
CA ARG A 229 -54.19 -1.15 66.31
C ARG A 229 -53.67 -0.19 65.26
N VAL A 230 -52.84 0.73 65.72
CA VAL A 230 -52.18 1.72 64.87
C VAL A 230 -50.69 1.39 64.81
N ILE A 231 -50.09 1.50 63.63
CA ILE A 231 -48.64 1.40 63.47
C ILE A 231 -48.01 2.68 64.02
N THR A 232 -47.27 2.57 65.12
CA THR A 232 -46.76 3.72 65.90
C THR A 232 -45.96 4.70 65.03
N ASP A 233 -45.07 4.21 64.18
CA ASP A 233 -44.17 5.04 63.35
C ASP A 233 -44.90 5.82 62.25
N ARG A 234 -46.13 5.42 61.89
CA ARG A 234 -46.92 5.99 60.80
C ARG A 234 -48.17 6.73 61.29
N TRP A 235 -48.30 6.92 62.60
CA TRP A 235 -49.47 7.56 63.19
C TRP A 235 -49.42 9.08 62.99
N LYS A 236 -50.44 9.64 62.33
CA LYS A 236 -50.54 11.06 61.96
C LYS A 236 -51.68 11.79 62.69
N GLY A 237 -51.98 11.38 63.93
CA GLY A 237 -53.05 11.97 64.74
C GLY A 237 -54.40 11.25 64.64
N MET A 238 -55.42 11.82 65.27
CA MET A 238 -56.78 11.26 65.31
C MET A 238 -57.60 11.67 64.09
N ASN A 239 -58.48 10.78 63.61
CA ASN A 239 -59.40 11.11 62.53
C ASN A 239 -60.39 12.21 62.97
N GLN A 240 -60.88 13.00 62.02
CA GLN A 240 -61.86 14.05 62.26
C GLN A 240 -63.11 13.52 62.99
N ASP A 241 -63.59 12.33 62.61
CA ASP A 241 -64.75 11.69 63.27
C ASP A 241 -64.47 11.35 64.74
N GLN A 242 -63.25 10.90 65.05
CA GLN A 242 -62.82 10.61 66.42
C GLN A 242 -62.73 11.90 67.25
N LEU A 243 -62.18 12.96 66.66
CA LEU A 243 -62.13 14.28 67.30
C LEU A 243 -63.54 14.83 67.54
N MET A 244 -64.47 14.64 66.60
CA MET A 244 -65.87 15.03 66.76
C MET A 244 -66.56 14.23 67.87
N ALA A 245 -66.33 12.92 67.96
CA ALA A 245 -66.85 12.09 69.04
C ALA A 245 -66.31 12.54 70.42
N ILE A 246 -65.03 12.89 70.52
CA ILE A 246 -64.44 13.45 71.74
C ILE A 246 -65.12 14.77 72.11
N ARG A 247 -65.26 15.70 71.15
CA ARG A 247 -65.94 16.99 71.38
C ARG A 247 -67.38 16.80 71.86
N TYR A 248 -68.10 15.87 71.23
CA TYR A 248 -69.45 15.52 71.65
C TYR A 248 -69.48 14.96 73.08
N THR A 249 -68.55 14.07 73.43
CA THR A 249 -68.44 13.50 74.76
C THR A 249 -68.11 14.57 75.81
N GLN A 250 -67.21 15.50 75.50
CA GLN A 250 -66.88 16.65 76.36
C GLN A 250 -68.11 17.53 76.60
N GLN A 251 -68.92 17.79 75.56
CA GLN A 251 -70.16 18.53 75.69
C GLN A 251 -71.14 17.83 76.64
N GLN A 252 -71.27 16.50 76.53
CA GLN A 252 -72.09 15.71 77.46
C GLN A 252 -71.56 15.79 78.90
N GLN A 253 -70.25 15.71 79.11
CA GLN A 253 -69.62 15.85 80.43
C GLN A 253 -69.88 17.24 81.05
N VAL A 254 -69.88 18.31 80.26
CA VAL A 254 -70.22 19.65 80.74
C VAL A 254 -71.68 19.70 81.22
N LEU A 255 -72.61 19.12 80.46
CA LEU A 255 -74.02 19.04 80.83
C LEU A 255 -74.24 18.20 82.09
N GLU A 256 -73.56 17.05 82.20
CA GLU A 256 -73.61 16.19 83.38
C GLU A 256 -73.05 16.88 84.62
N LYS A 257 -71.91 17.58 84.49
CA LYS A 257 -71.31 18.35 85.59
C LYS A 257 -72.21 19.50 86.05
N LEU A 258 -72.90 20.17 85.13
CA LEU A 258 -73.91 21.18 85.48
C LEU A 258 -75.07 20.55 86.27
N ARG A 259 -75.56 19.38 85.84
CA ARG A 259 -76.60 18.64 86.55
C ARG A 259 -76.16 18.24 87.96
N LEU A 260 -74.95 17.70 88.12
CA LEU A 260 -74.41 17.32 89.44
C LEU A 260 -74.28 18.54 90.37
N LYS A 261 -73.88 19.70 89.85
CA LYS A 261 -73.79 20.96 90.63
C LYS A 261 -75.18 21.46 91.07
N GLU A 262 -76.22 21.22 90.27
CA GLU A 262 -77.62 21.48 90.64
C GLU A 262 -78.07 20.55 91.78
N GLU A 263 -77.72 19.26 91.72
CA GLU A 263 -78.02 18.26 92.75
C GLU A 263 -77.26 18.54 94.05
N GLU A 264 -75.99 18.94 93.98
CA GLU A 264 -75.16 19.33 95.13
C GLU A 264 -75.74 20.57 95.82
N ARG A 265 -76.12 21.61 95.06
CA ARG A 265 -76.83 22.79 95.64
C ARG A 265 -78.11 22.41 96.38
N ARG A 266 -78.85 21.41 95.90
CA ARG A 266 -80.07 20.94 96.60
C ARG A 266 -79.71 20.22 97.90
N LYS A 267 -78.69 19.37 97.89
CA LYS A 267 -78.21 18.66 99.09
C LYS A 267 -77.64 19.62 100.13
N ASP A 268 -76.86 20.62 99.73
CA ASP A 268 -76.33 21.65 100.62
C ASP A 268 -77.45 22.46 101.26
N ALA A 269 -78.48 22.85 100.49
CA ALA A 269 -79.64 23.54 101.04
C ALA A 269 -80.43 22.68 102.05
N GLU A 270 -80.53 21.37 101.82
CA GLU A 270 -81.12 20.42 102.78
C GLU A 270 -80.25 20.26 104.04
N TRP A 271 -78.93 20.19 103.88
CA TRP A 271 -77.97 20.09 104.97
C TRP A 271 -77.98 21.35 105.84
N ASP A 272 -77.97 22.55 105.24
CA ASP A 272 -78.09 23.82 105.95
C ASP A 272 -79.40 23.89 106.74
N ARG A 273 -80.50 23.43 106.15
CA ARG A 273 -81.80 23.35 106.84
C ARG A 273 -81.73 22.42 108.06
N GLN A 274 -81.10 21.26 107.95
CA GLN A 274 -80.90 20.34 109.08
C GLN A 274 -79.96 20.92 110.14
N SER A 275 -78.88 21.58 109.72
CA SER A 275 -77.89 22.20 110.60
C SER A 275 -78.50 23.33 111.43
N ILE A 276 -79.32 24.20 110.82
CA ILE A 276 -80.06 25.26 111.52
C ILE A 276 -81.05 24.66 112.54
N GLN A 277 -81.72 23.55 112.20
CA GLN A 277 -82.61 22.86 113.13
C GLN A 277 -81.84 22.23 114.30
N ALA A 278 -80.70 21.60 114.05
CA ALA A 278 -79.82 21.03 115.06
C ALA A 278 -79.23 22.10 115.99
N ALA A 279 -78.79 23.23 115.45
CA ALA A 279 -78.30 24.37 116.22
C ALA A 279 -79.40 24.95 117.13
N ARG A 280 -80.64 25.07 116.64
CA ARG A 280 -81.79 25.46 117.48
C ARG A 280 -82.03 24.46 118.62
N ALA A 281 -81.96 23.17 118.36
CA ALA A 281 -82.13 22.13 119.38
C ALA A 281 -81.00 22.18 120.43
N GLN A 282 -79.75 22.35 120.02
CA GLN A 282 -78.61 22.50 120.93
C GLN A 282 -78.76 23.73 121.83
N LEU A 283 -79.17 24.88 121.28
CA LEU A 283 -79.33 26.12 122.03
C LEU A 283 -80.46 26.00 123.09
N LEU A 284 -81.51 25.24 122.80
CA LEU A 284 -82.55 24.89 123.78
C LEU A 284 -82.00 24.00 124.90
N LEU A 285 -81.16 23.02 124.55
CA LEU A 285 -80.56 22.07 125.49
C LEU A 285 -79.53 22.76 126.41
N GLU A 286 -78.71 23.66 125.86
CA GLU A 286 -77.74 24.46 126.61
C GLU A 286 -78.44 25.40 127.62
N ARG A 287 -79.54 26.06 127.24
CA ARG A 287 -80.37 26.84 128.18
C ARG A 287 -80.94 25.98 129.30
N HIS A 288 -81.33 24.74 129.01
CA HIS A 288 -81.80 23.82 130.05
C HIS A 288 -80.67 23.44 131.02
N GLN A 289 -79.49 23.15 130.49
CA GLN A 289 -78.30 22.79 131.28
C GLN A 289 -77.81 23.97 132.14
N GLN A 290 -77.86 25.21 131.63
CA GLN A 290 -77.53 26.40 132.41
C GLN A 290 -78.49 26.64 133.58
N ARG A 291 -79.80 26.33 133.42
CA ARG A 291 -80.76 26.38 134.54
C ARG A 291 -80.42 25.36 135.62
N GLN A 292 -80.16 24.10 135.23
CA GLN A 292 -79.77 23.05 136.16
C GLN A 292 -78.45 23.39 136.89
N ASN A 293 -77.46 23.94 136.18
CA ASN A 293 -76.19 24.34 136.81
C ASN A 293 -76.36 25.50 137.80
N ARG A 294 -77.28 26.45 137.55
CA ARG A 294 -77.64 27.49 138.52
C ARG A 294 -78.28 26.90 139.78
N GLU A 295 -79.17 25.93 139.62
CA GLU A 295 -79.77 25.22 140.76
C GLU A 295 -78.73 24.44 141.56
N ARG A 296 -77.83 23.70 140.90
CA ARG A 296 -76.72 22.99 141.58
C ARG A 296 -75.77 23.92 142.31
N ARG A 297 -75.42 25.09 141.73
CA ARG A 297 -74.58 26.07 142.43
C ARG A 297 -75.25 26.63 143.68
N ARG A 298 -76.55 26.98 143.61
CA ARG A 298 -77.30 27.40 144.81
C ARG A 298 -77.31 26.33 145.89
N ALA A 299 -77.48 25.05 145.51
CA ALA A 299 -77.42 23.94 146.46
C ALA A 299 -76.04 23.77 147.10
N LEU A 300 -74.96 23.89 146.31
CA LEU A 300 -73.58 23.83 146.80
C LEU A 300 -73.23 25.01 147.73
N ASP A 301 -73.66 26.23 147.39
CA ASP A 301 -73.42 27.42 148.20
C ASP A 301 -74.10 27.30 149.58
N ASN A 302 -75.33 26.76 149.62
CA ASN A 302 -76.02 26.48 150.89
C ASN A 302 -75.27 25.43 151.73
N LEU A 303 -74.83 24.33 151.10
CA LEU A 303 -74.15 23.23 151.79
C LEU A 303 -72.76 23.65 152.32
N ASN A 304 -72.04 24.51 151.59
CA ASN A 304 -70.78 25.10 152.07
C ASN A 304 -70.98 26.07 153.25
N ALA A 305 -72.11 26.80 153.29
CA ALA A 305 -72.42 27.69 154.42
C ALA A 305 -72.64 26.89 155.71
N GLU A 306 -73.35 25.76 155.64
CA GLU A 306 -73.55 24.83 156.77
C GLU A 306 -72.22 24.24 157.26
N LEU A 307 -71.39 23.71 156.35
CA LEU A 307 -70.06 23.19 156.67
C LEU A 307 -69.13 24.23 157.31
N SER A 308 -69.20 25.48 156.87
CA SER A 308 -68.38 26.57 157.47
C SER A 308 -68.79 26.87 158.91
N GLN A 309 -70.08 26.79 159.24
CA GLN A 309 -70.55 26.95 160.63
C GLN A 309 -70.11 25.78 161.50
N GLU A 310 -70.23 24.53 161.03
CA GLU A 310 -69.75 23.34 161.75
C GLU A 310 -68.24 23.37 162.01
N GLN A 311 -67.45 23.82 161.03
CA GLN A 311 -66.00 23.84 161.18
C GLN A 311 -65.53 24.91 162.17
N LYS A 312 -66.24 26.05 162.24
CA LYS A 312 -65.99 27.09 163.25
C LYS A 312 -66.33 26.63 164.66
N SER A 313 -67.48 25.97 164.86
CA SER A 313 -67.87 25.45 166.18
C SER A 313 -66.91 24.36 166.68
N LYS A 314 -66.47 23.46 165.78
CA LYS A 314 -65.51 22.39 166.11
C LYS A 314 -64.12 22.91 166.47
N ASN A 315 -63.65 23.98 165.82
CA ASN A 315 -62.35 24.60 166.14
C ASN A 315 -62.34 25.35 167.48
N ILE A 316 -63.48 25.92 167.90
CA ILE A 316 -63.61 26.56 169.22
C ILE A 316 -63.53 25.49 170.31
N TYR A 317 -64.26 24.37 170.16
CA TYR A 317 -64.23 23.24 171.09
C TYR A 317 -62.82 22.64 171.30
N LEU A 318 -62.09 22.40 170.20
CA LEU A 318 -60.73 21.83 170.25
C LEU A 318 -59.71 22.74 170.96
N LYS A 319 -59.87 24.07 170.87
CA LYS A 319 -58.92 25.02 171.48
C LYS A 319 -59.15 25.22 172.98
N GLU A 320 -60.39 25.14 173.45
CA GLU A 320 -60.72 25.46 174.85
C GLU A 320 -60.72 24.24 175.79
N GLU A 321 -61.14 23.05 175.32
CA GLU A 321 -61.31 21.88 176.20
C GLU A 321 -60.25 20.78 176.06
N ALA A 322 -59.63 20.61 174.87
CA ALA A 322 -58.78 19.45 174.58
C ALA A 322 -57.26 19.71 174.67
N TYR A 323 -56.81 20.97 174.64
CA TYR A 323 -55.39 21.34 174.62
C TYR A 323 -54.93 22.12 175.86
N SER A 324 -55.54 21.88 177.02
CA SER A 324 -55.13 22.44 178.30
C SER A 324 -54.76 21.34 179.29
N ASN A 325 -53.47 21.01 179.37
CA ASN A 325 -52.96 20.02 180.32
C ASN A 325 -52.55 20.73 181.63
N PHE A 326 -53.41 20.68 182.64
CA PHE A 326 -53.06 21.01 184.02
C PHE A 326 -52.54 19.75 184.74
N PRO A 327 -51.38 19.81 185.43
CA PRO A 327 -50.88 18.67 186.21
C PRO A 327 -51.86 18.27 187.31
N THR A 328 -52.21 16.97 187.37
CA THR A 328 -53.18 16.42 188.33
C THR A 328 -52.53 16.19 189.70
N ASP A 329 -53.27 16.37 190.80
CA ASP A 329 -52.76 16.28 192.19
C ASP A 329 -52.02 14.96 192.54
N GLN A 330 -52.25 13.89 191.78
CA GLN A 330 -51.49 12.63 191.87
C GLN A 330 -50.00 12.76 191.51
N TYR A 331 -49.62 13.78 190.72
CA TYR A 331 -48.23 14.09 190.36
C TYR A 331 -47.44 14.64 191.56
N TYR A 332 -48.06 15.43 192.44
CA TYR A 332 -47.40 16.00 193.61
C TYR A 332 -47.33 15.04 194.81
N ALA A 333 -48.23 14.05 194.87
CA ALA A 333 -48.28 13.03 195.94
C ALA A 333 -47.20 11.92 195.82
N GLN A 334 -46.40 11.91 194.75
CA GLN A 334 -45.32 10.93 194.55
C GLN A 334 -44.02 11.26 195.31
N PHE A 335 -43.87 12.48 195.83
CA PHE A 335 -42.68 12.90 196.57
C PHE A 335 -42.82 12.63 198.08
N ASN A 336 -41.79 12.04 198.70
CA ASN A 336 -41.61 11.83 200.15
C ASN A 336 -42.53 10.80 200.87
N THR A 337 -42.82 9.63 200.27
CA THR A 337 -43.67 8.59 200.90
C THR A 337 -42.94 7.41 201.55
N THR A 338 -41.60 7.38 201.58
CA THR A 338 -40.86 6.34 202.34
C THR A 338 -39.60 6.90 203.00
N SER A 339 -39.43 6.62 204.30
CA SER A 339 -38.18 6.83 205.01
C SER A 339 -37.18 5.70 204.68
N ARG A 340 -36.51 5.84 203.55
CA ARG A 340 -35.16 5.31 203.33
C ARG A 340 -34.39 6.28 202.44
#